data_AF-A0A957MYN3-F1
#
_entry.id   AF-A0A957MYN3-F1
#
_cell.length_a   1.000
_cell.length_b   1.000
_cell.length_c   1.000
_cell.angle_alpha   90.00
_cell.angle_beta   90.00
_cell.angle_gamma   90.00
#
_symmetry.space_group_name_H-M   'P 1'
#
loop_
_entity.id
_entity.type
_entity.pdbx_description
1 polymer ?
#
loop_
_entity_poly.entity_id
_entity_poly.type
_entity_poly.pdbx_seq_one_letter_code
_entity_poly.pdbx_strand_id
1 'polypeptide(L)'
;MIVDFSIFFQRINEQLRLMLIMLEREAVLRQIIYILGLLLISWLIPKLIDALLKRLDRRPEAKGTDATADPATPAAPAPSGRRVTVLRWLRAIDFTLFPALWLLFSQRAISQFALNGWPYGLIDALTPVFWLLLTYRFVVGIVLAALPEETSHRFAGQVLRPIVWILILLIARNILFSTLGIGEIALLRFADTTINLGALSDALVAALLTVLAGWAIRNLVNRLLLRSGAEPDVANTVSNVTRYAVVSLGVLIALGILGVDLGALAWIGGGLSVGLGFGLQELFGNFVSGIVLVFERIVRPGDIVEVQNMRGAVTKVAMRATVLKTADNTEIFVPNKELMTKPVVAMTYTDRSARVKLDVGVAYDSDLELA
;
A
#
# COMPACT_ATOMS: atom_id res chain seq x y z
N MET A 1 21.56 36.43 4.22
CA MET A 1 20.20 36.44 4.82
C MET A 1 20.29 35.69 6.15
N ILE A 2 20.45 36.41 7.25
CA ILE A 2 20.48 35.81 8.60
C ILE A 2 19.01 35.66 9.00
N VAL A 3 18.56 34.42 9.20
CA VAL A 3 17.22 34.13 9.71
C VAL A 3 17.20 34.57 11.17
N ASP A 4 16.44 35.61 11.50
CA ASP A 4 16.31 36.09 12.88
C ASP A 4 15.35 35.17 13.66
N PHE A 5 15.93 34.23 14.41
CA PHE A 5 15.20 33.28 15.24
C PHE A 5 14.56 33.93 16.48
N SER A 6 14.91 35.18 16.83
CA SER A 6 14.36 35.85 18.02
C SER A 6 12.85 36.07 17.91
N ILE A 7 12.36 36.44 16.73
CA ILE A 7 10.94 36.64 16.41
C ILE A 7 10.16 35.32 16.56
N PHE A 8 10.77 34.20 16.16
CA PHE A 8 10.16 32.88 16.29
C PHE A 8 10.01 32.48 17.76
N PHE A 9 11.06 32.61 18.56
CA PHE A 9 11.00 32.33 20.00
C PHE A 9 10.00 33.24 20.73
N GLN A 10 9.89 34.51 20.34
CA GLN A 10 8.89 35.43 20.89
C GLN A 10 7.46 34.96 20.58
N ARG A 11 7.16 34.59 19.32
CA ARG A 11 5.84 34.07 18.93
C ARG A 11 5.49 32.77 19.65
N ILE A 12 6.44 31.86 19.83
CA ILE A 12 6.24 30.64 20.62
C ILE A 12 5.87 31.00 22.07
N ASN A 13 6.60 31.93 22.67
CA ASN A 13 6.37 32.29 24.08
C ASN A 13 5.02 32.98 24.29
N GLU A 14 4.60 33.82 23.33
CA GLU A 14 3.24 34.39 23.31
C GLU A 14 2.16 33.30 23.19
N GLN A 15 2.34 32.32 22.30
CA GLN A 15 1.40 31.20 22.16
C GLN A 15 1.34 30.33 23.41
N LEU A 16 2.48 30.05 24.06
CA LEU A 16 2.54 29.32 25.33
C LEU A 16 1.81 30.07 26.45
N ARG A 17 1.94 31.40 26.48
CA ARG A 17 1.25 32.24 27.46
C ARG A 17 -0.27 32.27 27.22
N LEU A 18 -0.70 32.38 25.96
CA LEU A 18 -2.11 32.27 25.59
C LEU A 18 -2.68 30.88 25.93
N MET A 19 -1.89 29.82 25.77
CA MET A 19 -2.27 28.46 26.15
C MET A 19 -2.50 28.33 27.67
N LEU A 20 -1.60 28.88 28.48
CA LEU A 20 -1.77 28.87 29.95
C LEU A 20 -3.06 29.59 30.37
N ILE A 21 -3.34 30.74 29.74
CA ILE A 21 -4.57 31.51 29.97
C ILE A 21 -5.82 30.73 29.50
N MET A 22 -5.73 30.01 28.37
CA MET A 22 -6.79 29.11 27.88
C MET A 22 -7.08 27.98 28.87
N LEU A 23 -6.03 27.39 29.48
CA LEU A 23 -6.17 26.27 30.40
C LEU A 23 -6.86 26.64 31.71
N GLU A 24 -6.70 27.90 32.16
CA GLU A 24 -7.37 28.45 33.34
C GLU A 24 -8.85 28.80 33.09
N ARG A 25 -9.31 28.79 31.83
CA ARG A 25 -10.67 29.16 31.47
C ARG A 25 -11.64 28.06 31.92
N GLU A 26 -12.68 28.43 32.66
CA GLU A 26 -13.71 27.48 33.16
C GLU A 26 -14.32 26.60 32.06
N ALA A 27 -14.43 27.13 30.84
CA ALA A 27 -14.98 26.40 29.70
C ALA A 27 -14.08 25.24 29.23
N VAL A 28 -12.75 25.36 29.39
CA VAL A 28 -11.79 24.28 29.06
C VAL A 28 -11.77 23.25 30.18
N LEU A 29 -11.79 23.71 31.44
CA LEU A 29 -11.83 22.84 32.61
C LEU A 29 -13.10 21.97 32.63
N ARG A 30 -14.26 22.54 32.25
CA ARG A 30 -15.51 21.79 32.04
C ARG A 30 -15.38 20.70 30.97
N GLN A 31 -14.74 20.99 29.83
CA GLN A 31 -14.51 19.99 28.78
C GLN A 31 -13.60 18.85 29.28
N ILE A 32 -12.53 19.16 30.01
CA ILE A 32 -11.61 18.15 30.55
C ILE A 32 -12.33 17.21 31.52
N ILE A 33 -13.13 17.76 32.44
CA ILE A 33 -13.93 16.95 33.38
C ILE A 33 -14.91 16.06 32.62
N TYR A 34 -15.60 16.60 31.61
CA TYR A 34 -16.51 15.81 30.77
C TYR A 34 -15.78 14.70 30.00
N ILE A 35 -14.60 14.97 29.43
CA ILE A 35 -13.78 13.97 28.73
C ILE A 35 -13.37 12.85 29.70
N LEU A 36 -12.91 13.20 30.91
CA LEU A 36 -12.55 12.21 31.93
C LEU A 36 -13.76 11.36 32.37
N GLY A 37 -14.93 12.00 32.55
CA GLY A 37 -16.18 11.29 32.84
C GLY A 37 -16.60 10.34 31.71
N LEU A 38 -16.54 10.81 30.46
CA LEU A 38 -16.81 10.02 29.26
C LEU A 38 -15.89 8.81 29.14
N LEU A 39 -14.59 9.00 29.36
CA LEU A 39 -13.60 7.93 29.36
C LEU A 39 -13.89 6.90 30.45
N LEU A 40 -14.19 7.36 31.67
CA LEU A 40 -14.51 6.49 32.80
C LEU A 40 -15.76 5.65 32.53
N ILE A 41 -16.85 6.27 32.07
CA ILE A 41 -18.11 5.59 31.76
C ILE A 41 -17.92 4.59 30.62
N SER A 42 -17.26 5.02 29.53
CA SER A 42 -17.00 4.17 28.37
C SER A 42 -16.12 2.97 28.72
N TRP A 43 -15.22 3.10 29.70
CA TRP A 43 -14.35 2.04 30.21
C TRP A 43 -15.02 1.10 31.21
N LEU A 44 -15.90 1.62 32.06
CA LEU A 44 -16.55 0.86 33.13
C LEU A 44 -17.63 -0.10 32.59
N ILE A 45 -18.38 0.33 31.56
CA ILE A 45 -19.49 -0.44 30.99
C ILE A 45 -19.02 -1.82 30.46
N PRO A 46 -17.99 -1.93 29.60
CA PRO A 46 -17.49 -3.23 29.13
C PRO A 46 -16.97 -4.11 30.28
N LYS A 47 -16.31 -3.53 31.29
CA LYS A 47 -15.81 -4.29 32.45
C LYS A 47 -16.91 -4.87 33.31
N LEU A 48 -18.01 -4.14 33.49
CA LEU A 48 -19.19 -4.63 34.21
C LEU A 48 -19.84 -5.79 33.46
N ILE A 49 -19.93 -5.71 32.13
CA ILE A 49 -20.45 -6.77 31.26
C ILE A 49 -19.58 -8.04 31.39
N ASP A 50 -18.27 -7.93 31.26
CA ASP A 50 -17.34 -9.08 31.43
C ASP A 50 -17.42 -9.69 32.85
N ALA A 51 -17.54 -8.84 33.88
CA ALA A 51 -17.71 -9.31 35.26
C ALA A 51 -19.04 -10.04 35.49
N LEU A 52 -20.14 -9.57 34.86
CA LEU A 52 -21.45 -10.21 34.89
C LEU A 52 -21.44 -11.55 34.15
N LEU A 53 -20.81 -11.59 32.97
CA LEU A 53 -20.67 -12.80 32.17
C LEU A 53 -19.88 -13.88 32.93
N LYS A 54 -18.75 -13.52 33.56
CA LYS A 54 -17.98 -14.43 34.42
C LYS A 54 -18.76 -14.94 35.63
N ARG A 55 -19.67 -14.13 36.18
CA ARG A 55 -20.56 -14.54 37.28
C ARG A 55 -21.65 -15.50 36.82
N LEU A 56 -22.16 -15.35 35.61
CA LEU A 56 -23.14 -16.28 35.02
C LEU A 56 -22.51 -17.63 34.65
N ASP A 57 -21.25 -17.63 34.23
CA ASP A 57 -20.50 -18.85 33.87
C ASP A 57 -20.07 -19.65 35.11
N ARG A 58 -19.94 -18.99 36.27
CA ARG A 58 -19.81 -19.64 37.58
C ARG A 58 -21.17 -20.14 38.08
N ARG A 59 -21.70 -21.21 37.48
CA ARG A 59 -22.52 -22.16 38.26
C ARG A 59 -21.60 -23.09 39.05
N PRO A 60 -21.99 -23.49 40.26
CA PRO A 60 -21.07 -24.06 41.24
C PRO A 60 -20.50 -25.37 40.69
N GLU A 61 -19.17 -25.46 40.62
CA GLU A 61 -18.54 -26.77 40.79
C GLU A 61 -19.09 -27.33 42.10
N ALA A 62 -19.75 -28.48 42.00
CA ALA A 62 -20.32 -29.17 43.15
C ALA A 62 -19.21 -29.31 44.19
N LYS A 63 -19.43 -28.65 45.31
CA LYS A 63 -18.62 -28.69 46.53
C LYS A 63 -18.35 -30.15 46.88
N GLY A 64 -17.09 -30.46 47.16
CA GLY A 64 -16.59 -31.82 47.34
C GLY A 64 -17.43 -32.69 48.29
N THR A 65 -17.49 -33.97 47.94
CA THR A 65 -17.70 -35.03 48.92
C THR A 65 -16.43 -35.86 48.92
N ASP A 66 -15.92 -36.10 50.12
CA ASP A 66 -14.66 -36.76 50.42
C ASP A 66 -14.53 -38.18 49.85
N ALA A 67 -13.26 -38.58 49.76
CA ALA A 67 -12.73 -39.93 49.87
C ALA A 67 -12.66 -40.81 48.61
N THR A 68 -11.45 -41.34 48.41
CA THR A 68 -11.05 -42.50 47.56
C THR A 68 -11.14 -42.33 46.05
N ALA A 69 -9.97 -42.11 45.44
CA ALA A 69 -9.77 -42.24 44.00
C ALA A 69 -9.85 -43.72 43.57
N ASP A 70 -10.88 -44.06 42.80
CA ASP A 70 -11.04 -45.31 42.08
C ASP A 70 -10.64 -45.07 40.60
N PRO A 71 -9.75 -45.85 39.95
CA PRO A 71 -9.19 -45.52 38.64
C PRO A 71 -10.14 -45.78 37.45
N ALA A 72 -11.44 -46.01 37.67
CA ALA A 72 -12.38 -46.49 36.66
C ALA A 72 -13.53 -45.52 36.31
N THR A 73 -13.32 -44.20 36.35
CA THR A 73 -14.31 -43.21 35.88
C THR A 73 -13.84 -42.52 34.59
N PRO A 74 -14.61 -42.52 33.48
CA PRO A 74 -14.16 -41.91 32.23
C PRO A 74 -14.02 -40.40 32.39
N ALA A 75 -12.89 -39.87 31.91
CA ALA A 75 -12.58 -38.44 31.92
C ALA A 75 -13.72 -37.61 31.31
N ALA A 76 -14.11 -36.54 32.00
CA ALA A 76 -15.16 -35.62 31.56
C ALA A 76 -14.92 -35.11 30.13
N PRO A 77 -15.95 -34.97 29.28
CA PRO A 77 -15.77 -34.63 27.88
C PRO A 77 -15.24 -33.19 27.74
N ALA A 78 -14.22 -33.02 26.89
CA ALA A 78 -13.67 -31.72 26.52
C ALA A 78 -14.78 -30.78 26.02
N PRO A 79 -14.73 -29.46 26.35
CA PRO A 79 -15.80 -28.54 26.01
C PRO A 79 -16.00 -28.45 24.49
N SER A 80 -17.23 -28.74 24.05
CA SER A 80 -17.66 -28.67 22.65
C SER A 80 -17.20 -27.38 21.95
N GLY A 81 -16.58 -27.51 20.77
CA GLY A 81 -15.95 -26.39 20.02
C GLY A 81 -16.85 -25.18 19.79
N ARG A 82 -18.18 -25.36 19.82
CA ARG A 82 -19.18 -24.29 19.71
C ARG A 82 -19.12 -23.28 20.88
N ARG A 83 -18.80 -23.73 22.10
CA ARG A 83 -18.64 -22.84 23.28
C ARG A 83 -17.38 -21.99 23.20
N VAL A 84 -16.28 -22.56 22.70
CA VAL A 84 -15.00 -21.86 22.52
C VAL A 84 -15.14 -20.77 21.45
N THR A 85 -15.86 -21.04 20.35
CA THR A 85 -16.16 -20.05 19.32
C THR A 85 -17.02 -18.90 19.86
N VAL A 86 -18.10 -19.19 20.60
CA VAL A 86 -18.98 -18.15 21.17
C VAL A 86 -18.24 -17.24 22.16
N LEU A 87 -17.38 -17.81 23.02
CA LEU A 87 -16.54 -17.04 23.96
C LEU A 87 -15.51 -16.15 23.25
N ARG A 88 -14.99 -16.56 22.09
CA ARG A 88 -14.10 -15.73 21.25
C ARG A 88 -14.84 -14.54 20.64
N TRP A 89 -16.04 -14.75 20.12
CA TRP A 89 -16.88 -13.66 19.57
C TRP A 89 -17.33 -12.68 20.64
N LEU A 90 -17.67 -13.16 21.84
CA LEU A 90 -18.03 -12.29 22.98
C LEU A 90 -16.86 -11.40 23.43
N ARG A 91 -15.63 -11.94 23.49
CA ARG A 91 -14.44 -11.12 23.80
C ARG A 91 -14.12 -10.11 22.69
N ALA A 92 -14.37 -10.45 21.42
CA ALA A 92 -14.19 -9.52 20.31
C ALA A 92 -15.20 -8.35 20.36
N ILE A 93 -16.43 -8.62 20.80
CA ILE A 93 -17.47 -7.60 21.03
C ILE A 93 -17.09 -6.69 22.21
N ASP A 94 -16.66 -7.25 23.35
CA ASP A 94 -16.14 -6.44 24.48
C ASP A 94 -14.93 -5.58 24.08
N PHE A 95 -14.12 -6.06 23.13
CA PHE A 95 -12.99 -5.33 22.59
C PHE A 95 -13.46 -4.12 21.77
N THR A 96 -14.52 -4.19 20.97
CA THR A 96 -14.97 -3.06 20.14
C THR A 96 -15.93 -2.09 20.85
N LEU A 97 -16.53 -2.50 21.97
CA LEU A 97 -17.50 -1.69 22.71
C LEU A 97 -16.93 -0.40 23.30
N PHE A 98 -15.70 -0.40 23.84
CA PHE A 98 -15.09 0.80 24.44
C PHE A 98 -15.04 2.01 23.49
N PRO A 99 -14.41 1.93 22.30
CA PRO A 99 -14.34 3.08 21.40
C PRO A 99 -15.70 3.45 20.80
N ALA A 100 -16.59 2.47 20.58
CA ALA A 100 -17.94 2.72 20.08
C ALA A 100 -18.79 3.52 21.10
N LEU A 101 -18.73 3.15 22.38
CA LEU A 101 -19.43 3.86 23.45
C LEU A 101 -18.89 5.28 23.61
N TRP A 102 -17.57 5.45 23.55
CA TRP A 102 -16.98 6.79 23.59
C TRP A 102 -17.49 7.66 22.45
N LEU A 103 -17.52 7.15 21.20
CA LEU A 103 -18.03 7.90 20.04
C LEU A 103 -19.51 8.28 20.20
N LEU A 104 -20.34 7.37 20.68
CA LEU A 104 -21.76 7.65 20.91
C LEU A 104 -21.96 8.73 21.97
N PHE A 105 -21.25 8.62 23.09
CA PHE A 105 -21.38 9.59 24.16
C PHE A 105 -20.72 10.94 23.83
N SER A 106 -19.63 10.96 23.07
CA SER A 106 -18.98 12.20 22.63
C SER A 106 -19.87 12.97 21.65
N GLN A 107 -20.55 12.29 20.71
CA GLN A 107 -21.53 12.93 19.82
C GLN A 107 -22.70 13.55 20.59
N ARG A 108 -23.21 12.84 21.62
CA ARG A 108 -24.23 13.40 22.51
C ARG A 108 -23.70 14.57 23.32
N ALA A 109 -22.48 14.50 23.84
CA ALA A 109 -21.86 15.60 24.56
C ALA A 109 -21.68 16.84 23.67
N ILE A 110 -21.19 16.67 22.44
CA ILE A 110 -21.04 17.77 21.46
C ILE A 110 -22.40 18.44 21.20
N SER A 111 -23.46 17.65 20.98
CA SER A 111 -24.80 18.22 20.76
C SER A 111 -25.31 19.04 21.96
N GLN A 112 -25.04 18.59 23.19
CA GLN A 112 -25.43 19.30 24.41
C GLN A 112 -24.61 20.58 24.61
N PHE A 113 -23.30 20.55 24.34
CA PHE A 113 -22.46 21.74 24.43
C PHE A 113 -22.85 22.78 23.38
N ALA A 114 -23.16 22.35 22.16
CA ALA A 114 -23.62 23.23 21.09
C ALA A 114 -24.95 23.92 21.44
N LEU A 115 -25.92 23.19 21.99
CA LEU A 115 -27.20 23.75 22.44
C LEU A 115 -27.04 24.78 23.57
N ASN A 116 -26.07 24.59 24.45
CA ASN A 116 -25.77 25.50 25.56
C ASN A 116 -24.80 26.64 25.17
N GLY A 117 -24.39 26.73 23.90
CA GLY A 117 -23.43 27.73 23.41
C GLY A 117 -22.01 27.58 23.99
N TRP A 118 -21.67 26.40 24.52
CA TRP A 118 -20.35 26.14 25.10
C TRP A 118 -19.36 25.65 24.05
N PRO A 119 -18.07 26.03 24.15
CA PRO A 119 -17.06 25.49 23.25
C PRO A 119 -16.88 23.98 23.49
N TYR A 120 -16.76 23.21 22.42
CA TYR A 120 -16.61 21.73 22.44
C TYR A 120 -15.39 21.24 21.64
N GLY A 121 -14.48 22.14 21.26
CA GLY A 121 -13.37 21.86 20.35
C GLY A 121 -12.44 20.73 20.83
N LEU A 122 -12.20 20.58 22.15
CA LEU A 122 -11.35 19.50 22.66
C LEU A 122 -12.02 18.12 22.51
N ILE A 123 -13.34 18.05 22.69
CA ILE A 123 -14.09 16.80 22.56
C ILE A 123 -14.10 16.37 21.10
N ASP A 124 -14.34 17.32 20.19
CA ASP A 124 -14.34 17.06 18.76
C ASP A 124 -12.95 16.65 18.23
N ALA A 125 -11.89 17.29 18.73
CA ALA A 125 -10.51 16.95 18.37
C ALA A 125 -10.12 15.50 18.71
N LEU A 126 -10.69 14.90 19.76
CA LEU A 126 -10.43 13.50 20.13
C LEU A 126 -11.20 12.50 19.27
N THR A 127 -12.27 12.92 18.60
CA THR A 127 -13.13 12.07 17.76
C THR A 127 -12.38 11.19 16.75
N PRO A 128 -11.42 11.72 15.94
CA PRO A 128 -10.65 10.92 15.01
C PRO A 128 -9.81 9.82 15.67
N VAL A 129 -9.30 10.03 16.89
CA VAL A 129 -8.54 9.01 17.64
C VAL A 129 -9.41 7.79 17.93
N PHE A 130 -10.66 8.02 18.36
CA PHE A 130 -11.58 6.94 18.70
C PHE A 130 -12.15 6.22 17.48
N TRP A 131 -12.35 6.92 16.36
CA TRP A 131 -12.65 6.30 15.08
C TRP A 131 -11.53 5.38 14.60
N LEU A 132 -10.27 5.82 14.72
CA LEU A 132 -9.10 5.00 14.40
C LEU A 132 -9.03 3.76 15.30
N LEU A 133 -9.23 3.93 16.61
CA LEU A 133 -9.25 2.81 17.56
C LEU A 133 -10.38 1.83 17.25
N LEU A 134 -11.59 2.31 16.97
CA LEU A 134 -12.72 1.45 16.57
C LEU A 134 -12.36 0.63 15.34
N THR A 135 -11.83 1.29 14.30
CA THR A 135 -11.46 0.65 13.03
C THR A 135 -10.36 -0.39 13.24
N TYR A 136 -9.29 -0.06 13.99
CA TYR A 136 -8.24 -1.00 14.35
C TYR A 136 -8.80 -2.23 15.08
N ARG A 137 -9.65 -2.01 16.10
CA ARG A 137 -10.22 -3.10 16.90
C ARG A 137 -11.18 -3.96 16.08
N PHE A 138 -11.93 -3.38 15.16
CA PHE A 138 -12.78 -4.09 14.22
C PHE A 138 -11.97 -4.95 13.24
N VAL A 139 -10.92 -4.38 12.63
CA VAL A 139 -10.02 -5.11 11.71
C VAL A 139 -9.33 -6.26 12.44
N VAL A 140 -8.78 -6.04 13.64
CA VAL A 140 -8.18 -7.11 14.45
C VAL A 140 -9.21 -8.20 14.80
N GLY A 141 -10.44 -7.80 15.16
CA GLY A 141 -11.53 -8.74 15.43
C GLY A 141 -11.84 -9.64 14.23
N ILE A 142 -11.92 -9.06 13.02
CA ILE A 142 -12.11 -9.82 11.77
C ILE A 142 -10.92 -10.74 11.49
N VAL A 143 -9.69 -10.22 11.61
CA VAL A 143 -8.46 -10.99 11.34
C VAL A 143 -8.34 -12.19 12.30
N LEU A 144 -8.71 -12.03 13.57
CA LEU A 144 -8.76 -13.13 14.55
C LEU A 144 -9.91 -14.12 14.27
N ALA A 145 -11.01 -13.68 13.66
CA ALA A 145 -12.15 -14.53 13.34
C ALA A 145 -11.96 -15.30 12.02
N ALA A 146 -11.27 -14.71 11.04
CA ALA A 146 -11.15 -15.24 9.68
C ALA A 146 -9.88 -16.06 9.42
N LEU A 147 -8.79 -15.83 10.19
CA LEU A 147 -7.50 -16.50 9.97
C LEU A 147 -7.14 -17.48 11.11
N PRO A 148 -6.40 -18.57 10.81
CA PRO A 148 -5.80 -19.45 11.81
C PRO A 148 -4.89 -18.70 12.80
N GLU A 149 -4.83 -19.16 14.05
CA GLU A 149 -4.13 -18.47 15.16
C GLU A 149 -2.68 -18.10 14.85
N GLU A 150 -1.93 -18.96 14.15
CA GLU A 150 -0.51 -18.72 13.84
C GLU A 150 -0.26 -17.53 12.90
N THR A 151 -1.15 -17.31 11.92
CA THR A 151 -1.00 -16.22 10.94
C THR A 151 -1.52 -14.89 11.49
N SER A 152 -2.57 -14.95 12.31
CA SER A 152 -3.23 -13.77 12.89
C SER A 152 -2.30 -12.98 13.82
N HIS A 153 -1.54 -13.65 14.68
CA HIS A 153 -0.63 -12.97 15.60
C HIS A 153 0.55 -12.29 14.89
N ARG A 154 1.08 -12.88 13.81
CA ARG A 154 2.15 -12.25 13.01
C ARG A 154 1.64 -11.01 12.27
N PHE A 155 0.48 -11.11 11.62
CA PHE A 155 -0.08 -10.00 10.84
C PHE A 155 -0.52 -8.83 11.74
N ALA A 156 -1.28 -9.10 12.81
CA ALA A 156 -1.74 -8.08 13.74
C ALA A 156 -0.57 -7.41 14.49
N GLY A 157 0.44 -8.21 14.88
CA GLY A 157 1.58 -7.73 15.64
C GLY A 157 2.61 -6.94 14.83
N GLN A 158 2.98 -7.43 13.64
CA GLN A 158 4.09 -6.88 12.86
C GLN A 158 3.68 -5.83 11.84
N VAL A 159 2.43 -5.87 11.35
CA VAL A 159 1.97 -4.95 10.29
C VAL A 159 0.98 -3.95 10.85
N LEU A 160 -0.06 -4.41 11.54
CA LEU A 160 -1.18 -3.54 11.92
C LEU A 160 -0.82 -2.58 13.08
N ARG A 161 -0.13 -3.08 14.11
CA ARG A 161 0.29 -2.25 15.25
C ARG A 161 1.17 -1.05 14.89
N PRO A 162 2.28 -1.18 14.12
CA PRO A 162 3.11 -0.01 13.80
C PRO A 162 2.35 1.00 12.95
N ILE A 163 1.51 0.56 12.01
CA ILE A 163 0.67 1.45 11.19
C ILE A 163 -0.26 2.26 12.09
N VAL A 164 -0.92 1.63 13.06
CA VAL A 164 -1.83 2.33 13.97
C VAL A 164 -1.09 3.29 14.89
N TRP A 165 0.10 2.94 15.40
CA TRP A 165 0.90 3.89 16.17
C TRP A 165 1.33 5.10 15.34
N ILE A 166 1.72 4.89 14.07
CA ILE A 166 2.02 6.00 13.15
C ILE A 166 0.76 6.87 12.96
N LEU A 167 -0.40 6.28 12.69
CA LEU A 167 -1.64 7.04 12.51
C LEU A 167 -2.05 7.80 13.78
N ILE A 168 -1.87 7.20 14.97
CA ILE A 168 -2.09 7.88 16.26
C ILE A 168 -1.14 9.06 16.40
N LEU A 169 0.14 8.91 16.07
CA LEU A 169 1.11 10.01 16.11
C LEU A 169 0.73 11.14 15.15
N LEU A 170 0.23 10.81 13.95
CA LEU A 170 -0.24 11.79 12.97
C LEU A 170 -1.48 12.56 13.46
N ILE A 171 -2.46 11.85 14.03
CA ILE A 171 -3.65 12.48 14.61
C ILE A 171 -3.27 13.32 15.82
N ALA A 172 -2.41 12.82 16.71
CA ALA A 172 -1.95 13.54 17.88
C ALA A 172 -1.20 14.82 17.49
N ARG A 173 -0.33 14.75 16.47
CA ARG A 173 0.30 15.93 15.87
C ARG A 173 -0.76 16.91 15.36
N ASN A 174 -1.74 16.45 14.59
CA ASN A 174 -2.78 17.33 14.03
C ASN A 174 -3.58 18.03 15.13
N ILE A 175 -3.99 17.29 16.16
CA ILE A 175 -4.67 17.84 17.35
C ILE A 175 -3.80 18.88 18.03
N LEU A 176 -2.51 18.59 18.25
CA LEU A 176 -1.57 19.50 18.88
C LEU A 176 -1.43 20.81 18.10
N PHE A 177 -1.22 20.71 16.78
CA PHE A 177 -1.02 21.87 15.91
C PHE A 177 -2.30 22.71 15.74
N SER A 178 -3.45 22.07 15.62
CA SER A 178 -4.76 22.73 15.46
C SER A 178 -5.26 23.35 16.76
N THR A 179 -5.12 22.65 17.89
CA THR A 179 -5.62 23.12 19.20
C THR A 179 -4.76 24.24 19.76
N LEU A 180 -3.43 24.16 19.57
CA LEU A 180 -2.50 25.13 20.13
C LEU A 180 -2.21 26.32 19.21
N GLY A 181 -2.73 26.34 17.96
CA GLY A 181 -2.45 27.41 16.99
C GLY A 181 -0.98 27.51 16.56
N ILE A 182 -0.10 26.63 17.06
CA ILE A 182 1.34 26.59 16.77
C ILE A 182 1.57 26.37 15.27
N GLY A 183 0.64 25.69 14.59
CA GLY A 183 0.71 25.46 13.17
C GLY A 183 0.65 26.72 12.30
N GLU A 184 0.06 27.81 12.78
CA GLU A 184 -0.09 29.07 12.06
C GLU A 184 1.12 30.01 12.21
N ILE A 185 2.11 29.61 13.02
CA ILE A 185 3.33 30.41 13.19
C ILE A 185 4.08 30.43 11.85
N ALA A 186 4.06 31.58 11.19
CA ALA A 186 4.85 31.85 9.99
C ALA A 186 6.35 31.79 10.34
N LEU A 187 7.08 30.90 9.66
CA LEU A 187 8.53 30.73 9.80
C LEU A 187 9.29 31.57 8.77
N LEU A 188 8.88 31.42 7.50
CA LEU A 188 9.55 32.02 6.36
C LEU A 188 8.50 32.57 5.41
N ARG A 189 8.75 33.75 4.86
CA ARG A 189 7.93 34.35 3.81
C ARG A 189 8.77 34.35 2.54
N PHE A 190 8.38 33.54 1.57
CA PHE A 190 9.03 33.42 0.27
C PHE A 190 8.09 33.99 -0.79
N ALA A 191 8.43 35.14 -1.36
CA ALA A 191 7.59 35.87 -2.32
C ALA A 191 6.15 36.02 -1.78
N ASP A 192 5.19 35.35 -2.42
CA ASP A 192 3.76 35.39 -2.08
C ASP A 192 3.31 34.28 -1.12
N THR A 193 4.19 33.35 -0.73
CA THR A 193 3.86 32.22 0.15
C THR A 193 4.47 32.35 1.54
N THR A 194 3.64 32.14 2.56
CA THR A 194 4.07 32.05 3.96
C THR A 194 4.20 30.59 4.34
N ILE A 195 5.43 30.14 4.56
CA ILE A 195 5.70 28.80 5.08
C ILE A 195 5.44 28.83 6.58
N ASN A 196 4.33 28.21 6.98
CA ASN A 196 3.96 28.07 8.37
C ASN A 196 4.62 26.80 8.97
N LEU A 197 4.77 26.78 10.29
CA LEU A 197 5.33 25.64 11.02
C LEU A 197 4.50 24.35 10.80
N GLY A 198 3.18 24.48 10.63
CA GLY A 198 2.30 23.38 10.23
C GLY A 198 2.68 22.79 8.87
N ALA A 199 2.79 23.64 7.84
CA ALA A 199 3.17 23.23 6.48
C ALA A 199 4.55 22.56 6.44
N LEU A 200 5.53 23.10 7.16
CA LEU A 200 6.86 22.46 7.26
C LEU A 200 6.76 21.07 7.88
N SER A 201 5.99 20.96 8.96
CA SER A 201 5.77 19.69 9.63
C SER A 201 5.04 18.67 8.75
N ASP A 202 4.03 19.12 7.98
CA ASP A 202 3.28 18.27 7.04
C ASP A 202 4.18 17.78 5.90
N ALA A 203 5.03 18.66 5.37
CA ALA A 203 6.00 18.32 4.35
C ALA A 203 7.03 17.29 4.84
N LEU A 204 7.54 17.44 6.08
CA LEU A 204 8.46 16.47 6.69
C LEU A 204 7.81 15.11 6.92
N VAL A 205 6.55 15.10 7.39
CA VAL A 205 5.77 13.87 7.55
C VAL A 205 5.55 13.21 6.19
N ALA A 206 5.12 13.95 5.18
CA ALA A 206 4.90 13.43 3.84
C ALA A 206 6.20 12.85 3.24
N ALA A 207 7.32 13.53 3.42
CA ALA A 207 8.64 13.05 2.99
C ALA A 207 9.02 11.73 3.70
N LEU A 208 8.87 11.67 5.03
CA LEU A 208 9.16 10.46 5.80
C LEU A 208 8.28 9.28 5.38
N LEU A 209 6.95 9.50 5.28
CA LEU A 209 6.02 8.46 4.87
C LEU A 209 6.31 7.96 3.46
N THR A 210 6.70 8.85 2.55
CA THR A 210 7.01 8.45 1.17
C THR A 210 8.33 7.69 1.08
N VAL A 211 9.34 8.02 1.90
CA VAL A 211 10.57 7.23 2.00
C VAL A 211 10.29 5.82 2.55
N LEU A 212 9.45 5.71 3.58
CA LEU A 212 9.03 4.43 4.13
C LEU A 212 8.21 3.61 3.11
N ALA A 213 7.28 4.25 2.40
CA ALA A 213 6.52 3.64 1.33
C ALA A 213 7.43 3.17 0.19
N GLY A 214 8.39 4.00 -0.23
CA GLY A 214 9.38 3.64 -1.25
C GLY A 214 10.24 2.45 -0.84
N TRP A 215 10.63 2.34 0.43
CA TRP A 215 11.32 1.16 0.96
C TRP A 215 10.43 -0.09 0.95
N ALA A 216 9.17 0.03 1.39
CA ALA A 216 8.22 -1.08 1.43
C ALA A 216 7.88 -1.59 0.02
N ILE A 217 7.59 -0.67 -0.90
CA ILE A 217 7.29 -0.96 -2.31
C ILE A 217 8.50 -1.60 -2.98
N ARG A 218 9.72 -1.09 -2.78
CA ARG A 218 10.94 -1.71 -3.28
C ARG A 218 11.05 -3.17 -2.86
N ASN A 219 10.87 -3.45 -1.57
CA ASN A 219 10.98 -4.81 -1.06
C ASN A 219 9.87 -5.71 -1.61
N LEU A 220 8.67 -5.18 -1.80
CA LEU A 220 7.55 -5.92 -2.40
C LEU A 220 7.83 -6.25 -3.87
N VAL A 221 8.20 -5.25 -4.67
CA VAL A 221 8.51 -5.42 -6.10
C VAL A 221 9.66 -6.42 -6.28
N ASN A 222 10.73 -6.30 -5.49
CA ASN A 222 11.86 -7.22 -5.57
C ASN A 222 11.44 -8.67 -5.28
N ARG A 223 10.61 -8.87 -4.24
CA ARG A 223 10.09 -10.20 -3.90
C ARG A 223 9.20 -10.78 -4.98
N LEU A 224 8.36 -9.96 -5.61
CA LEU A 224 7.47 -10.40 -6.69
C LEU A 224 8.25 -10.77 -7.95
N LEU A 225 9.26 -9.99 -8.33
CA LEU A 225 10.10 -10.24 -9.51
C LEU A 225 10.96 -11.51 -9.34
N LEU A 226 11.56 -11.70 -8.17
CA LEU A 226 12.31 -12.93 -7.89
C LEU A 226 11.40 -14.16 -7.90
N ARG A 227 10.15 -14.01 -7.43
CA ARG A 227 9.15 -15.09 -7.49
C ARG A 227 8.69 -15.42 -8.91
N SER A 228 8.69 -14.46 -9.83
CA SER A 228 8.38 -14.70 -11.25
C SER A 228 9.55 -15.28 -12.04
N GLY A 229 10.70 -15.57 -11.41
CA GLY A 229 11.89 -16.10 -12.08
C GLY A 229 12.73 -15.04 -12.79
N ALA A 230 12.59 -13.75 -12.42
CA ALA A 230 13.47 -12.71 -12.95
C ALA A 230 14.89 -12.85 -12.40
N GLU A 231 15.89 -12.48 -13.21
CA GLU A 231 17.28 -12.43 -12.77
C GLU A 231 17.45 -11.43 -11.59
N PRO A 232 18.31 -11.73 -10.60
CA PRO A 232 18.49 -10.90 -9.42
C PRO A 232 18.86 -9.44 -9.74
N ASP A 233 19.66 -9.21 -10.77
CA ASP A 233 20.12 -7.88 -11.17
C ASP A 233 18.98 -7.05 -11.79
N VAL A 234 18.14 -7.69 -12.61
CA VAL A 234 16.94 -7.07 -13.17
C VAL A 234 15.95 -6.73 -12.06
N ALA A 235 15.71 -7.68 -11.14
CA ALA A 235 14.81 -7.48 -10.00
C ALA A 235 15.26 -6.30 -9.12
N ASN A 236 16.55 -6.22 -8.80
CA ASN A 236 17.12 -5.12 -8.02
C ASN A 236 17.02 -3.78 -8.74
N THR A 237 17.34 -3.74 -10.04
CA THR A 237 17.31 -2.51 -10.84
C THR A 237 15.89 -1.96 -10.92
N VAL A 238 14.92 -2.79 -11.31
CA VAL A 238 13.50 -2.38 -11.40
C VAL A 238 12.96 -1.93 -10.05
N SER A 239 13.32 -2.62 -8.97
CA SER A 239 12.89 -2.25 -7.62
C SER A 239 13.48 -0.91 -7.15
N ASN A 240 14.74 -0.63 -7.49
CA ASN A 240 15.39 0.64 -7.18
C ASN A 240 14.79 1.80 -7.99
N VAL A 241 14.56 1.59 -9.29
CA VAL A 241 13.87 2.58 -10.15
C VAL A 241 12.48 2.89 -9.59
N THR A 242 11.72 1.86 -9.18
CA THR A 242 10.41 2.04 -8.55
C THR A 242 10.51 2.85 -7.26
N ARG A 243 11.51 2.58 -6.40
CA ARG A 243 11.76 3.37 -5.19
C ARG A 243 12.03 4.84 -5.52
N TYR A 244 12.89 5.11 -6.49
CA TYR A 244 13.21 6.49 -6.87
C TYR A 244 11.98 7.21 -7.41
N ALA A 245 11.16 6.57 -8.25
CA ALA A 245 9.91 7.14 -8.72
C ALA A 245 8.96 7.51 -7.58
N VAL A 246 8.77 6.61 -6.60
CA VAL A 246 7.94 6.86 -5.42
C VAL A 246 8.50 8.02 -4.58
N VAL A 247 9.80 8.02 -4.30
CA VAL A 247 10.45 9.08 -3.50
C VAL A 247 10.38 10.42 -4.20
N SER A 248 10.63 10.49 -5.51
CA SER A 248 10.49 11.71 -6.31
C SER A 248 9.07 12.27 -6.25
N LEU A 249 8.05 11.42 -6.35
CA LEU A 249 6.65 11.85 -6.19
C LEU A 249 6.39 12.41 -4.78
N GLY A 250 6.93 11.78 -3.75
CA GLY A 250 6.87 12.28 -2.37
C GLY A 250 7.51 13.64 -2.17
N VAL A 251 8.64 13.90 -2.83
CA VAL A 251 9.29 15.20 -2.83
C VAL A 251 8.40 16.25 -3.47
N LEU A 252 7.76 15.95 -4.61
CA LEU A 252 6.83 16.89 -5.26
C LEU A 252 5.62 17.20 -4.36
N ILE A 253 5.07 16.18 -3.68
CA ILE A 253 3.98 16.39 -2.71
C ILE A 253 4.44 17.28 -1.55
N ALA A 254 5.63 17.01 -0.98
CA ALA A 254 6.19 17.82 0.11
C ALA A 254 6.42 19.28 -0.30
N LEU A 255 6.92 19.52 -1.53
CA LEU A 255 7.08 20.87 -2.07
C LEU A 255 5.73 21.58 -2.28
N GLY A 256 4.72 20.86 -2.76
CA GLY A 256 3.36 21.39 -2.90
C GLY A 256 2.75 21.80 -1.56
N ILE A 257 2.97 21.01 -0.50
CA ILE A 257 2.55 21.34 0.87
C ILE A 257 3.23 22.63 1.38
N LEU A 258 4.49 22.85 1.01
CA LEU A 258 5.22 24.08 1.35
C LEU A 258 4.75 25.31 0.54
N GLY A 259 3.79 25.13 -0.39
CA GLY A 259 3.29 26.20 -1.25
C GLY A 259 4.22 26.53 -2.41
N VAL A 260 5.16 25.65 -2.76
CA VAL A 260 5.98 25.85 -3.96
C VAL A 260 5.10 25.67 -5.20
N ASP A 261 5.19 26.61 -6.14
CA ASP A 261 4.51 26.48 -7.43
C ASP A 261 5.06 25.28 -8.21
N LEU A 262 4.27 24.20 -8.23
CA LEU A 262 4.59 23.00 -8.97
C LEU A 262 4.45 23.21 -10.50
N GLY A 263 3.87 24.32 -10.96
CA GLY A 263 3.73 24.65 -12.37
C GLY A 263 5.08 24.69 -13.10
N ALA A 264 6.06 25.41 -12.56
CA ALA A 264 7.40 25.47 -13.13
C ALA A 264 8.10 24.09 -13.16
N LEU A 265 7.94 23.30 -12.09
CA LEU A 265 8.46 21.93 -12.02
C LEU A 265 7.73 20.99 -13.00
N ALA A 266 6.43 21.18 -13.21
CA ALA A 266 5.63 20.41 -14.15
C ALA A 266 6.01 20.73 -15.60
N TRP A 267 6.40 21.98 -15.92
CA TRP A 267 6.96 22.32 -17.23
C TRP A 267 8.29 21.60 -17.50
N ILE A 268 9.22 21.62 -16.54
CA ILE A 268 10.50 20.92 -16.66
C ILE A 268 10.28 19.40 -16.72
N GLY A 269 9.45 18.87 -15.81
CA GLY A 269 9.11 17.45 -15.74
C GLY A 269 8.36 16.97 -16.98
N GLY A 270 7.50 17.80 -17.55
CA GLY A 270 6.79 17.55 -18.80
C GLY A 270 7.75 17.46 -19.99
N GLY A 271 8.67 18.43 -20.11
CA GLY A 271 9.72 18.41 -21.13
C GLY A 271 10.64 17.18 -21.01
N LEU A 272 11.07 16.86 -19.78
CA LEU A 272 11.85 15.65 -19.49
C LEU A 272 11.08 14.38 -19.87
N SER A 273 9.78 14.33 -19.56
CA SER A 273 8.92 13.18 -19.87
C SER A 273 8.76 12.97 -21.37
N VAL A 274 8.60 14.05 -22.14
CA VAL A 274 8.58 13.99 -23.61
C VAL A 274 9.92 13.50 -24.15
N GLY A 275 11.04 14.03 -23.66
CA GLY A 275 12.39 13.59 -24.05
C GLY A 275 12.65 12.11 -23.74
N LEU A 276 12.25 11.65 -22.56
CA LEU A 276 12.30 10.23 -22.18
C LEU A 276 11.39 9.37 -23.08
N GLY A 277 10.20 9.86 -23.43
CA GLY A 277 9.28 9.18 -24.34
C GLY A 277 9.90 8.96 -25.73
N PHE A 278 10.55 9.99 -26.28
CA PHE A 278 11.30 9.86 -27.53
C PHE A 278 12.47 8.87 -27.42
N GLY A 279 13.22 8.89 -26.31
CA GLY A 279 14.31 7.94 -26.07
C GLY A 279 13.86 6.49 -25.93
N LEU A 280 12.64 6.25 -25.41
CA LEU A 280 12.07 4.92 -25.22
C LEU A 280 11.18 4.45 -26.38
N GLN A 281 10.99 5.28 -27.40
CA GLN A 281 10.05 5.02 -28.50
C GLN A 281 10.29 3.66 -29.19
N GLU A 282 11.55 3.29 -29.41
CA GLU A 282 11.89 2.04 -30.09
C GLU A 282 11.64 0.80 -29.22
N LEU A 283 11.90 0.88 -27.92
CA LEU A 283 11.57 -0.19 -26.97
C LEU A 283 10.06 -0.41 -26.90
N PHE A 284 9.30 0.69 -26.84
CA PHE A 284 7.84 0.64 -26.82
C PHE A 284 7.26 0.06 -28.12
N GLY A 285 7.80 0.47 -29.26
CA GLY A 285 7.42 -0.07 -30.56
C GLY A 285 7.63 -1.59 -30.65
N ASN A 286 8.78 -2.08 -30.19
CA ASN A 286 9.07 -3.53 -30.16
C ASN A 286 8.15 -4.29 -29.19
N PHE A 287 7.87 -3.71 -28.02
CA PHE A 287 6.99 -4.29 -27.01
C PHE A 287 5.55 -4.45 -27.53
N VAL A 288 4.95 -3.38 -28.04
CA VAL A 288 3.59 -3.40 -28.59
C VAL A 288 3.51 -4.34 -29.79
N SER A 289 4.50 -4.29 -30.67
CA SER A 289 4.60 -5.22 -31.81
C SER A 289 4.63 -6.68 -31.34
N GLY A 290 5.38 -6.99 -30.26
CA GLY A 290 5.41 -8.33 -29.70
C GLY A 290 4.04 -8.83 -29.22
N ILE A 291 3.29 -7.98 -28.52
CA ILE A 291 1.92 -8.30 -28.06
C ILE A 291 1.00 -8.56 -29.25
N VAL A 292 1.03 -7.68 -30.25
CA VAL A 292 0.20 -7.80 -31.46
C VAL A 292 0.53 -9.09 -32.23
N LEU A 293 1.81 -9.40 -32.42
CA LEU A 293 2.25 -10.64 -33.08
C LEU A 293 1.73 -11.90 -32.38
N VAL A 294 1.75 -11.93 -31.05
CA VAL A 294 1.22 -13.06 -30.27
C VAL A 294 -0.31 -13.15 -30.36
N PHE A 295 -0.99 -12.00 -30.33
CA PHE A 295 -2.46 -11.94 -30.37
C PHE A 295 -3.02 -12.30 -31.74
N GLU A 296 -2.50 -11.69 -32.80
CA GLU A 296 -2.92 -11.91 -34.18
C GLU A 296 -2.35 -13.20 -34.79
N ARG A 297 -1.33 -13.79 -34.14
CA ARG A 297 -0.67 -15.04 -34.57
C ARG A 297 -0.16 -14.98 -36.01
N ILE A 298 0.33 -13.81 -36.45
CA ILE A 298 0.94 -13.62 -37.78
C ILE A 298 2.15 -14.54 -37.96
N VAL A 299 2.91 -14.75 -36.88
CA VAL A 299 4.03 -15.71 -36.80
C VAL A 299 3.80 -16.62 -35.60
N ARG A 300 3.77 -17.93 -35.83
CA ARG A 300 3.64 -18.93 -34.77
C ARG A 300 4.97 -19.65 -34.56
N PRO A 301 5.28 -20.08 -33.32
CA PRO A 301 6.40 -21.00 -33.10
C PRO A 301 6.27 -22.24 -33.99
N GLY A 302 7.31 -22.53 -34.75
CA GLY A 302 7.36 -23.59 -35.75
C GLY A 302 7.17 -23.14 -37.20
N ASP A 303 6.69 -21.91 -37.45
CA ASP A 303 6.52 -21.41 -38.82
C ASP A 303 7.88 -21.08 -39.45
N ILE A 304 8.03 -21.38 -40.75
CA ILE A 304 9.19 -20.95 -41.54
C ILE A 304 8.87 -19.58 -42.14
N VAL A 305 9.67 -18.59 -41.76
CA VAL A 305 9.53 -17.22 -42.22
C VAL A 305 10.83 -16.68 -42.78
N GLU A 306 10.69 -15.77 -43.73
CA GLU A 306 11.80 -15.03 -44.32
C GLU A 306 11.56 -13.53 -44.19
N VAL A 307 12.55 -12.84 -43.64
CA VAL A 307 12.50 -11.41 -43.32
C VAL A 307 13.83 -10.79 -43.71
N GLN A 308 13.82 -9.84 -44.64
CA GLN A 308 15.04 -9.18 -45.13
C GLN A 308 16.13 -10.17 -45.56
N ASN A 309 15.75 -11.19 -46.35
CA ASN A 309 16.62 -12.28 -46.82
C ASN A 309 17.18 -13.19 -45.71
N MET A 310 16.72 -13.05 -44.46
CA MET A 310 17.03 -13.98 -43.38
C MET A 310 15.90 -15.00 -43.27
N ARG A 311 16.21 -16.27 -43.53
CA ARG A 311 15.25 -17.38 -43.48
C ARG A 311 15.49 -18.26 -42.25
N GLY A 312 14.43 -18.54 -41.49
CA GLY A 312 14.52 -19.42 -40.34
C GLY A 312 13.15 -19.87 -39.83
N ALA A 313 13.17 -20.91 -38.99
CA ALA A 313 11.99 -21.36 -38.26
C ALA A 313 11.82 -20.56 -36.97
N VAL A 314 10.60 -20.12 -36.65
CA VAL A 314 10.32 -19.37 -35.42
C VAL A 314 10.45 -20.28 -34.20
N THR A 315 11.39 -19.99 -33.31
CA THR A 315 11.56 -20.74 -32.05
C THR A 315 10.64 -20.20 -30.96
N LYS A 316 10.65 -18.89 -30.75
CA LYS A 316 9.80 -18.20 -29.76
C LYS A 316 9.60 -16.74 -30.13
N VAL A 317 8.44 -16.20 -29.78
CA VAL A 317 8.14 -14.77 -29.84
C VAL A 317 8.31 -14.21 -28.43
N ALA A 318 9.38 -13.43 -28.19
CA ALA A 318 9.60 -12.77 -26.91
C ALA A 318 9.11 -11.30 -26.96
N MET A 319 9.12 -10.60 -25.82
CA MET A 319 8.56 -9.25 -25.72
C MET A 319 9.21 -8.23 -26.66
N ARG A 320 10.53 -8.30 -26.91
CA ARG A 320 11.25 -7.33 -27.76
C ARG A 320 11.64 -7.85 -29.13
N ALA A 321 11.83 -9.15 -29.26
CA ALA A 321 12.35 -9.78 -30.47
C ALA A 321 11.81 -11.20 -30.61
N THR A 322 11.68 -11.64 -31.85
CA THR A 322 11.35 -13.02 -32.21
C THR A 322 12.63 -13.74 -32.56
N VAL A 323 12.78 -14.96 -32.03
CA VAL A 323 13.96 -15.79 -32.26
C VAL A 323 13.68 -16.70 -33.44
N LEU A 324 14.47 -16.56 -34.50
CA LEU A 324 14.46 -17.43 -35.67
C LEU A 324 15.67 -18.36 -35.62
N LYS A 325 15.48 -19.62 -35.96
CA LYS A 325 16.55 -20.61 -36.06
C LYS A 325 16.78 -20.96 -37.53
N THR A 326 17.98 -20.70 -38.03
CA THR A 326 18.36 -21.00 -39.42
C THR A 326 18.59 -22.50 -39.62
N ALA A 327 18.68 -22.93 -40.89
CA ALA A 327 19.06 -24.30 -41.24
C ALA A 327 20.44 -24.68 -40.67
N ASP A 328 21.35 -23.72 -40.55
CA ASP A 328 22.69 -23.88 -39.97
C ASP A 328 22.70 -23.87 -38.44
N ASN A 329 21.55 -24.06 -37.79
CA ASN A 329 21.41 -24.10 -36.34
C ASN A 329 21.86 -22.80 -35.64
N THR A 330 21.84 -21.66 -36.33
CA THR A 330 22.14 -20.33 -35.77
C THR A 330 20.86 -19.62 -35.35
N GLU A 331 20.88 -18.91 -34.22
CA GLU A 331 19.75 -18.11 -33.74
C GLU A 331 19.88 -16.64 -34.16
N ILE A 332 18.83 -16.12 -34.79
CA ILE A 332 18.71 -14.73 -35.22
C ILE A 332 17.61 -14.06 -34.39
N PHE A 333 17.94 -12.91 -33.79
CA PHE A 333 16.99 -12.11 -33.02
C PHE A 333 16.45 -10.98 -33.90
N VAL A 334 15.23 -11.13 -34.39
CA VAL A 334 14.57 -10.11 -35.21
C VAL A 334 13.73 -9.20 -34.31
N PRO A 335 13.94 -7.88 -34.29
CA PRO A 335 13.12 -6.96 -33.51
C PRO A 335 11.64 -7.07 -33.94
N ASN A 336 10.73 -7.13 -32.98
CA ASN A 336 9.31 -7.34 -33.29
C ASN A 336 8.73 -6.20 -34.15
N LYS A 337 9.24 -4.98 -33.98
CA LYS A 337 8.85 -3.84 -34.82
C LYS A 337 9.16 -4.07 -36.30
N GLU A 338 10.27 -4.74 -36.61
CA GLU A 338 10.62 -5.04 -38.00
C GLU A 338 9.64 -6.04 -38.62
N LEU A 339 9.22 -7.06 -37.87
CA LEU A 339 8.23 -8.05 -38.32
C LEU A 339 6.85 -7.45 -38.59
N MET A 340 6.52 -6.35 -37.91
CA MET A 340 5.25 -5.66 -38.10
C MET A 340 5.28 -4.60 -39.20
N THR A 341 6.45 -4.02 -39.47
CA THR A 341 6.57 -2.86 -40.39
C THR A 341 7.14 -3.22 -41.75
N LYS A 342 7.93 -4.30 -41.85
CA LYS A 342 8.54 -4.76 -43.11
C LYS A 342 7.78 -5.98 -43.64
N PRO A 343 7.79 -6.23 -44.97
CA PRO A 343 7.21 -7.43 -45.55
C PRO A 343 7.86 -8.71 -44.98
N VAL A 344 7.02 -9.66 -44.59
CA VAL A 344 7.42 -10.99 -44.10
C VAL A 344 6.88 -12.04 -45.06
N VAL A 345 7.74 -12.91 -45.56
CA VAL A 345 7.32 -14.04 -46.40
C VAL A 345 7.09 -15.24 -45.49
N ALA A 346 5.83 -15.61 -45.30
CA ALA A 346 5.47 -16.76 -44.49
C ALA A 346 5.28 -18.00 -45.37
N MET A 347 6.22 -18.93 -45.30
CA MET A 347 6.24 -20.10 -46.19
C MET A 347 5.28 -21.21 -45.74
N THR A 348 4.96 -21.27 -44.45
CA THR A 348 4.16 -22.34 -43.86
C THR A 348 2.90 -21.85 -43.13
N TYR A 349 2.41 -20.64 -43.46
CA TYR A 349 1.32 -19.98 -42.71
C TYR A 349 -0.04 -20.68 -42.87
N THR A 350 -0.40 -21.01 -44.12
CA THR A 350 -1.68 -21.65 -44.46
C THR A 350 -1.54 -23.16 -44.60
N ASP A 351 -0.47 -23.60 -45.27
CA ASP A 351 -0.16 -25.02 -45.49
C ASP A 351 1.26 -25.31 -45.00
N ARG A 352 1.50 -26.51 -44.47
CA ARG A 352 2.82 -26.97 -44.02
C ARG A 352 3.69 -27.49 -45.17
N SER A 353 3.15 -27.60 -46.38
CA SER A 353 3.93 -27.96 -47.57
C SER A 353 4.79 -26.78 -48.05
N ALA A 354 6.08 -27.02 -48.30
CA ALA A 354 6.97 -26.07 -48.95
C ALA A 354 7.49 -26.65 -50.27
N ARG A 355 7.52 -25.85 -51.33
CA ARG A 355 8.09 -26.27 -52.62
C ARG A 355 9.62 -26.19 -52.57
N VAL A 356 10.28 -27.33 -52.79
CA VAL A 356 11.73 -27.40 -53.00
C VAL A 356 11.99 -27.38 -54.50
N LYS A 357 12.79 -26.41 -54.97
CA LYS A 357 13.29 -26.41 -56.35
C LYS A 357 14.65 -27.09 -56.35
N LEU A 358 14.80 -28.14 -57.14
CA LEU A 358 16.05 -28.87 -57.34
C LEU A 358 16.44 -28.72 -58.81
N ASP A 359 17.53 -28.00 -59.05
CA ASP A 359 18.10 -27.88 -60.40
C ASP A 359 19.13 -29.01 -60.55
N VAL A 360 18.78 -30.01 -61.36
CA VAL A 360 19.64 -31.17 -61.62
C VAL A 360 20.36 -30.95 -62.95
N GLY A 361 21.69 -30.94 -62.92
CA GLY A 361 22.52 -30.89 -64.11
C GLY A 361 22.94 -32.30 -64.54
N VAL A 362 22.69 -32.64 -65.80
CA VAL A 362 23.13 -33.91 -66.42
C VAL A 362 24.17 -33.61 -67.51
N ALA A 363 25.08 -34.57 -67.76
CA ALA A 363 26.07 -34.42 -68.84
C ALA A 363 25.35 -34.37 -70.20
N TYR A 364 25.89 -33.62 -71.16
CA TYR A 364 25.24 -33.43 -72.48
C TYR A 364 24.98 -34.73 -73.24
N ASP A 365 25.79 -35.76 -73.02
CA ASP A 365 25.66 -37.07 -73.66
C ASP A 365 24.75 -38.02 -72.87
N SER A 366 24.13 -37.55 -71.79
CA SER A 366 23.22 -38.36 -70.96
C SER A 366 21.88 -38.49 -71.64
N ASP A 367 21.35 -39.71 -71.67
CA ASP A 367 20.01 -39.98 -72.14
C ASP A 367 18.98 -39.39 -71.16
N LEU A 368 18.19 -38.43 -71.65
CA LEU A 368 17.17 -37.71 -70.87
C LEU A 368 15.96 -38.59 -70.49
N GLU A 369 15.73 -39.71 -71.17
CA GLU A 369 14.67 -40.64 -70.78
C GLU A 369 15.08 -41.54 -69.60
N LEU A 370 16.40 -41.69 -69.37
CA LEU A 370 16.98 -42.50 -68.30
C LEU A 370 17.42 -41.68 -67.07
N ALA A 371 17.59 -40.37 -67.21
CA ALA A 371 18.06 -39.44 -66.18
C ALA A 371 16.91 -38.71 -65.49
#